data_AF-A0A425D2L5-F1
#
_entry.id   AF-A0A425D2L5-F1
#
_cell.length_a   1.000
_cell.length_b   1.000
_cell.length_c   1.000
_cell.angle_alpha   90.00
_cell.angle_beta   90.00
_cell.angle_gamma   90.00
#
_symmetry.space_group_name_H-M   'P 1'
#
loop_
_entity.id
_entity.type
_entity.pdbx_description
1 polymer ?
#
loop_
_entity_poly.entity_id
_entity_poly.type
_entity_poly.pdbx_seq_one_letter_code
_entity_poly.pdbx_strand_id
1 'polypeptide(L)'
;MFCKLPLKFLGPLPLLKLVGAVAAAFGSCINIQTSVFGVYDYGLPPLPSNWALVDMTCLEFLMQNSLLVLEDFTRFVIQQQGYVSLDVASAFYMLWWVHPEMVANSKGKPWVFLLSQDTSQLQLTRNLRLALFNWAG
;
A
#
# COMPACT_ATOMS: atom_id res chain seq x y z
N MET A 1 4.78 -0.83 19.71
CA MET A 1 5.93 0.10 19.79
C MET A 1 6.28 0.50 18.37
N PHE A 2 5.71 1.60 17.87
CA PHE A 2 5.93 2.04 16.49
C PHE A 2 7.31 2.70 16.39
N CYS A 3 8.23 2.14 15.60
CA CYS A 3 9.50 2.79 15.27
C CYS A 3 9.21 4.02 14.41
N LYS A 4 9.03 5.18 15.07
CA LYS A 4 9.10 6.50 14.44
C LYS A 4 10.55 6.75 14.02
N LEU A 5 10.98 6.21 12.87
CA LEU A 5 12.25 6.62 12.30
C LEU A 5 12.10 8.08 11.83
N PRO A 6 12.87 9.03 12.37
CA PRO A 6 12.82 10.40 11.91
C PRO A 6 13.45 10.47 10.51
N LEU A 7 12.61 10.68 9.50
CA LEU A 7 12.97 10.91 8.08
C LEU A 7 14.07 11.97 7.89
N LYS A 8 14.31 12.84 8.89
CA LYS A 8 15.39 13.84 8.89
C LYS A 8 16.81 13.26 8.90
N PHE A 9 16.98 11.97 9.21
CA PHE A 9 18.31 11.32 9.27
C PHE A 9 18.61 10.40 8.08
N LEU A 10 17.67 10.19 7.17
CA LEU A 10 17.90 9.38 5.98
C LEU A 10 18.49 10.28 4.89
N GLY A 11 19.78 10.12 4.60
CA GLY A 11 20.40 10.76 3.44
C GLY A 11 19.76 10.33 2.11
N PRO A 12 20.30 10.77 0.96
CA PRO A 12 19.76 10.43 -0.36
C PRO A 12 19.75 8.92 -0.64
N LEU A 13 20.77 8.21 -0.16
CA LEU A 13 20.97 6.78 -0.42
C LEU A 13 19.97 5.87 0.33
N PRO A 14 19.66 6.12 1.63
CA PRO A 14 18.58 5.39 2.30
C PRO A 14 17.17 5.65 1.75
N LEU A 15 16.88 6.85 1.24
CA LEU A 15 15.60 7.14 0.60
C LEU A 15 15.43 6.34 -0.70
N LEU A 16 16.46 6.27 -1.53
CA LEU A 16 16.44 5.47 -2.76
C LEU A 16 16.22 3.98 -2.47
N LYS A 17 16.86 3.45 -1.42
CA LYS A 17 16.66 2.07 -0.97
C LYS A 17 15.24 1.83 -0.48
N LEU A 18 14.64 2.78 0.23
CA LEU A 18 13.25 2.70 0.67
C LEU A 18 12.28 2.68 -0.52
N VAL A 19 12.48 3.56 -1.51
CA VAL A 19 11.68 3.59 -2.73
C VAL A 19 11.79 2.27 -3.50
N GLY A 20 13.00 1.73 -3.63
CA GLY A 20 13.23 0.42 -4.24
C GLY A 20 12.52 -0.71 -3.49
N ALA A 21 12.57 -0.71 -2.16
CA ALA A 21 11.89 -1.70 -1.33
C ALA A 21 10.36 -1.62 -1.47
N VAL A 22 9.79 -0.41 -1.50
CA VAL A 22 8.35 -0.19 -1.72
C VAL A 22 7.93 -0.68 -3.10
N ALA A 23 8.68 -0.35 -4.15
CA ALA A 23 8.39 -0.81 -5.52
C ALA A 23 8.44 -2.34 -5.63
N ALA A 24 9.46 -2.98 -5.02
CA ALA A 24 9.58 -4.43 -4.99
C ALA A 24 8.42 -5.10 -4.20
N ALA A 25 7.98 -4.48 -3.11
CA ALA A 25 6.84 -4.96 -2.33
C ALA A 25 5.53 -4.86 -3.11
N PHE A 26 5.30 -3.76 -3.84
CA PHE A 26 4.15 -3.67 -4.75
C PHE A 26 4.18 -4.73 -5.85
N GLY A 27 5.35 -4.95 -6.48
CA GLY A 27 5.51 -6.04 -7.45
C GLY A 27 5.19 -7.41 -6.86
N SER A 28 5.63 -7.67 -5.63
CA SER A 28 5.33 -8.91 -4.91
C SER A 28 3.84 -9.05 -4.59
N CYS A 29 3.18 -7.96 -4.14
CA CYS A 29 1.74 -7.93 -3.88
C CYS A 29 0.94 -8.24 -5.16
N ILE A 30 1.29 -7.63 -6.29
CA ILE A 30 0.66 -7.85 -7.60
C ILE A 30 0.83 -9.30 -8.06
N ASN A 31 2.02 -9.88 -7.87
CA ASN A 31 2.27 -11.29 -8.21
C ASN A 31 1.40 -12.23 -7.38
N ILE A 32 1.27 -11.98 -6.07
CA ILE A 32 0.40 -12.77 -5.19
C ILE A 32 -1.06 -12.61 -5.62
N GLN A 33 -1.52 -11.37 -5.84
CA GLN A 33 -2.87 -11.10 -6.32
C GLN A 33 -3.18 -11.85 -7.63
N THR A 34 -2.26 -11.81 -8.59
CA THR A 34 -2.39 -12.53 -9.86
C THR A 34 -2.42 -14.05 -9.65
N SER A 35 -1.69 -14.58 -8.67
CA SER A 35 -1.72 -16.01 -8.35
C SER A 35 -3.04 -16.45 -7.69
N VAL A 36 -3.69 -15.56 -6.93
CA VAL A 36 -4.94 -15.85 -6.21
C VAL A 36 -6.16 -15.70 -7.13
N PHE A 37 -6.20 -14.61 -7.91
CA PHE A 37 -7.36 -14.22 -8.69
C PHE A 37 -7.17 -14.37 -10.21
N GLY A 38 -5.95 -14.63 -10.69
CA GLY A 38 -5.64 -14.51 -12.10
C GLY A 38 -5.53 -13.05 -12.56
N VAL A 39 -5.51 -12.85 -13.87
CA VAL A 39 -5.57 -11.53 -14.51
C VAL A 39 -7.04 -11.21 -14.82
N TYR A 40 -7.51 -10.07 -14.34
CA TYR A 40 -8.89 -9.61 -14.53
C TYR A 40 -8.93 -8.08 -14.65
N ASP A 41 -9.97 -7.55 -15.29
CA ASP A 41 -10.20 -6.11 -15.40
C ASP A 41 -10.54 -5.50 -14.04
N TYR A 42 -10.19 -4.24 -13.81
CA TYR A 42 -10.50 -3.56 -12.55
C TYR A 42 -11.99 -3.65 -12.19
N GLY A 43 -12.28 -4.24 -11.03
CA GLY A 43 -13.63 -4.55 -10.60
C GLY A 43 -13.65 -5.61 -9.51
N LEU A 44 -14.83 -6.23 -9.32
CA LEU A 44 -14.98 -7.36 -8.39
C LEU A 44 -14.05 -8.50 -8.81
N PRO A 45 -13.10 -8.95 -7.97
CA PRO A 45 -12.24 -10.07 -8.31
C PRO A 45 -13.04 -11.36 -8.53
N PRO A 46 -12.57 -12.26 -9.41
CA PRO A 46 -13.09 -13.62 -9.46
C PRO A 46 -12.87 -14.30 -8.11
N LEU A 47 -13.66 -15.34 -7.83
CA LEU A 47 -13.53 -16.08 -6.58
C LEU A 47 -12.19 -16.84 -6.54
N PRO A 48 -11.42 -16.74 -5.44
CA PRO A 48 -10.22 -17.54 -5.25
C PRO A 48 -10.51 -19.03 -5.41
N SER A 49 -9.61 -19.74 -6.09
CA SER A 49 -9.60 -21.21 -6.11
C SER A 49 -9.19 -21.80 -4.75
N ASN A 50 -8.39 -21.05 -3.99
CA ASN A 50 -7.96 -21.41 -2.64
C ASN A 50 -8.12 -20.22 -1.69
N TRP A 51 -9.18 -20.26 -0.88
CA TRP A 51 -9.48 -19.21 0.10
C TRP A 51 -8.44 -19.09 1.21
N ALA A 52 -7.70 -20.15 1.54
CA ALA A 52 -6.70 -20.11 2.61
C ALA A 52 -5.57 -19.10 2.36
N LEU A 53 -5.40 -18.62 1.11
CA LEU A 53 -4.43 -17.59 0.75
C LEU A 53 -4.87 -16.18 1.15
N VAL A 54 -6.16 -15.97 1.41
CA VAL A 54 -6.76 -14.64 1.70
C VAL A 54 -7.73 -14.65 2.88
N ASP A 55 -8.02 -15.81 3.47
CA ASP A 55 -8.81 -15.99 4.69
C ASP A 55 -7.99 -15.63 5.92
N MET A 56 -7.63 -14.35 6.00
CA MET A 56 -6.86 -13.73 7.07
C MET A 56 -7.09 -12.22 7.04
N THR A 57 -6.63 -11.54 8.09
CA THR A 57 -6.67 -10.07 8.13
C THR A 57 -5.64 -9.45 7.19
N CYS A 58 -5.83 -8.19 6.82
CA CYS A 58 -4.85 -7.45 6.02
C CYS A 58 -3.47 -7.44 6.69
N LEU A 59 -3.42 -7.25 8.02
CA LEU A 59 -2.17 -7.20 8.76
C LEU A 59 -1.44 -8.56 8.72
N GLU A 60 -2.16 -9.65 8.96
CA GLU A 60 -1.60 -11.01 8.87
C GLU A 60 -1.07 -11.29 7.46
N PHE A 61 -1.81 -10.90 6.44
CA PHE A 61 -1.37 -11.06 5.05
C PHE A 61 -0.06 -10.30 4.77
N LEU A 62 0.04 -9.04 5.22
CA LEU A 62 1.25 -8.25 5.05
C LEU A 62 2.44 -8.87 5.79
N MET A 63 2.23 -9.42 6.99
CA MET A 63 3.27 -10.11 7.75
C MET A 63 3.71 -11.41 7.08
N GLN A 64 2.76 -12.27 6.71
CA GLN A 64 3.01 -13.57 6.09
C GLN A 64 3.77 -13.46 4.77
N ASN A 65 3.53 -12.38 4.01
CA ASN A 65 4.13 -12.18 2.69
C ASN A 65 5.34 -11.20 2.71
N SER A 66 5.83 -10.80 3.89
CA SER A 66 6.94 -9.83 4.02
C SER A 66 6.66 -8.47 3.35
N LEU A 67 5.42 -8.01 3.40
CA LEU A 67 4.92 -6.78 2.78
C LEU A 67 4.64 -5.65 3.78
N LEU A 68 5.12 -5.74 5.03
CA LEU A 68 4.89 -4.71 6.06
C LEU A 68 5.33 -3.29 5.65
N VAL A 69 6.23 -3.15 4.69
CA VAL A 69 6.60 -1.83 4.12
C VAL A 69 5.41 -1.12 3.46
N LEU A 70 4.34 -1.85 3.12
CA LEU A 70 3.09 -1.34 2.56
C LEU A 70 2.03 -1.04 3.63
N GLU A 71 2.27 -1.28 4.93
CA GLU A 71 1.25 -1.19 5.98
C GLU A 71 0.50 0.15 5.97
N ASP A 72 1.21 1.28 6.00
CA ASP A 72 0.58 2.61 6.04
C ASP A 72 -0.22 2.91 4.77
N PHE A 73 0.27 2.46 3.61
CA PHE A 73 -0.44 2.58 2.34
C PHE A 73 -1.73 1.77 2.37
N THR A 74 -1.63 0.49 2.76
CA THR A 74 -2.76 -0.42 2.83
C THR A 74 -3.80 0.10 3.80
N ARG A 75 -3.38 0.55 4.99
CA ARG A 75 -4.24 1.14 6.02
C ARG A 75 -5.04 2.30 5.45
N PHE A 76 -4.36 3.19 4.74
CA PHE A 76 -5.02 4.32 4.09
C PHE A 76 -6.07 3.86 3.06
N VAL A 77 -5.71 2.96 2.14
CA VAL A 77 -6.61 2.49 1.08
C VAL A 77 -7.88 1.88 1.68
N ILE A 78 -7.75 0.97 2.65
CA ILE A 78 -8.93 0.33 3.24
C ILE A 78 -9.77 1.32 4.06
N GLN A 79 -9.16 2.30 4.73
CA GLN A 79 -9.92 3.31 5.48
C GLN A 79 -10.73 4.22 4.56
N GLN A 80 -10.22 4.56 3.38
CA GLN A 80 -10.98 5.31 2.36
C GLN A 80 -12.22 4.56 1.87
N GLN A 81 -12.19 3.21 1.90
CA GLN A 81 -13.33 2.37 1.54
C GLN A 81 -14.28 2.11 2.72
N GLY A 82 -14.04 2.73 3.88
CA GLY A 82 -14.87 2.60 5.08
C GLY A 82 -14.52 1.42 5.99
N TYR A 83 -13.42 0.71 5.75
CA TYR A 83 -12.97 -0.35 6.66
C TYR A 83 -12.28 0.25 7.90
N VAL A 84 -12.47 -0.40 9.05
CA VAL A 84 -12.02 0.13 10.36
C VAL A 84 -10.50 0.10 10.49
N SER A 85 -9.88 -1.07 10.32
CA SER A 85 -8.46 -1.27 10.57
C SER A 85 -7.91 -2.53 9.88
N LEU A 86 -6.57 -2.63 9.78
CA LEU A 86 -5.89 -3.75 9.12
C LEU A 86 -6.00 -5.08 9.87
N ASP A 87 -6.16 -5.03 11.18
CA ASP A 87 -6.33 -6.16 12.10
C ASP A 87 -7.76 -6.71 12.09
N VAL A 88 -8.68 -6.08 11.36
CA VAL A 88 -10.08 -6.51 11.25
C VAL A 88 -10.49 -6.73 9.79
N ALA A 89 -10.03 -5.88 8.87
CA ALA A 89 -10.35 -6.01 7.46
C ALA A 89 -9.73 -7.29 6.87
N SER A 90 -10.49 -7.96 6.01
CA SER A 90 -10.02 -9.17 5.31
C SER A 90 -9.01 -8.81 4.20
N ALA A 91 -7.96 -9.64 4.08
CA ALA A 91 -6.98 -9.55 3.01
C ALA A 91 -7.60 -9.68 1.60
N PHE A 92 -8.74 -10.37 1.47
CA PHE A 92 -9.49 -10.40 0.21
C PHE A 92 -9.88 -9.00 -0.26
N TYR A 93 -10.46 -8.17 0.61
CA TYR A 93 -10.85 -6.80 0.26
C TYR A 93 -9.63 -5.92 0.02
N MET A 94 -8.55 -6.13 0.78
CA MET A 94 -7.30 -5.44 0.54
C MET A 94 -6.80 -5.64 -0.89
N LEU A 95 -6.70 -6.90 -1.34
CA LEU A 95 -6.21 -7.23 -2.67
C LEU A 95 -7.17 -6.74 -3.76
N TRP A 96 -8.48 -6.73 -3.50
CA TRP A 96 -9.45 -6.10 -4.40
C TRP A 96 -9.11 -4.61 -4.60
N TRP A 97 -8.96 -3.83 -3.53
CA TRP A 97 -8.73 -2.39 -3.63
C TRP A 97 -7.32 -1.99 -4.09
N VAL A 98 -6.32 -2.84 -3.82
CA VAL A 98 -4.91 -2.62 -4.24
C VAL A 98 -4.65 -3.24 -5.63
N HIS A 99 -5.59 -3.07 -6.57
CA HIS A 99 -5.49 -3.65 -7.91
C HIS A 99 -4.24 -3.17 -8.68
N PRO A 100 -3.62 -3.99 -9.54
CA PRO A 100 -2.43 -3.61 -10.30
C PRO A 100 -2.65 -2.38 -11.18
N GLU A 101 -3.85 -2.20 -11.75
CA GLU A 101 -4.18 -1.00 -12.53
C GLU A 101 -4.20 0.28 -11.69
N MET A 102 -4.63 0.21 -10.43
CA MET A 102 -4.57 1.34 -9.49
C MET A 102 -3.12 1.75 -9.25
N VAL A 103 -2.22 0.77 -9.12
CA VAL A 103 -0.78 1.01 -8.94
C VAL A 103 -0.15 1.53 -10.23
N ALA A 104 -0.50 0.98 -11.40
CA ALA A 104 0.04 1.36 -12.70
C ALA A 104 -0.41 2.76 -13.16
N ASN A 105 -1.67 3.11 -12.88
CA ASN A 105 -2.25 4.42 -13.21
C ASN A 105 -1.67 5.58 -12.38
N SER A 106 -0.77 5.30 -11.43
CA SER A 106 -0.04 6.32 -10.70
C SER A 106 0.97 7.10 -11.55
N LYS A 107 1.25 6.69 -12.81
CA LYS A 107 2.12 7.42 -13.77
C LYS A 107 3.49 7.81 -13.19
N GLY A 108 4.06 6.96 -12.33
CA GLY A 108 5.35 7.21 -11.67
C GLY A 108 5.31 8.29 -10.59
N LYS A 109 4.11 8.82 -10.27
CA LYS A 109 3.92 9.66 -9.09
C LYS A 109 3.88 8.75 -7.87
N PRO A 110 4.61 9.07 -6.78
CA PRO A 110 4.47 8.35 -5.53
C PRO A 110 2.99 8.32 -5.18
N TRP A 111 2.48 7.19 -4.74
CA TRP A 111 1.10 7.06 -4.28
C TRP A 111 0.75 8.18 -3.28
N VAL A 112 1.70 8.60 -2.43
CA VAL A 112 1.57 9.77 -1.54
C VAL A 112 1.20 11.07 -2.27
N PHE A 113 1.68 11.30 -3.49
CA PHE A 113 1.30 12.44 -4.34
C PHE A 113 -0.14 12.31 -4.83
N LEU A 114 -0.60 11.12 -5.25
CA LEU A 114 -2.00 10.89 -5.60
C LEU A 114 -2.93 11.15 -4.41
N LEU A 115 -2.52 10.69 -3.22
CA LEU A 115 -3.27 10.91 -1.99
C LEU A 115 -3.30 12.38 -1.58
N SER A 116 -2.20 13.12 -1.77
CA SER A 116 -2.13 14.55 -1.45
C SER A 116 -3.04 15.46 -2.28
N GLN A 117 -3.64 14.97 -3.37
CA GLN A 117 -4.59 15.75 -4.17
C GLN A 117 -6.02 15.70 -3.60
N ASP A 118 -6.32 14.73 -2.73
CA ASP A 118 -7.59 14.65 -2.01
C ASP A 118 -7.42 15.22 -0.59
N THR A 119 -7.10 16.51 -0.52
CA THR A 119 -6.80 17.22 0.74
C THR A 119 -8.00 17.39 1.68
N SER A 120 -9.19 16.93 1.29
CA SER A 120 -10.39 17.11 2.10
C SER A 120 -10.42 16.21 3.34
N GLN A 121 -9.66 15.11 3.35
CA GLN A 121 -9.71 14.09 4.42
C GLN A 121 -8.36 13.78 5.09
N LEU A 122 -7.27 14.44 4.67
CA LEU A 122 -5.92 14.04 5.04
C LEU A 122 -5.29 14.94 6.12
N GLN A 123 -5.36 14.49 7.38
CA GLN A 123 -4.33 14.86 8.36
C GLN A 123 -3.04 14.05 8.10
N LEU A 124 -2.34 14.38 7.02
CA LEU A 124 -0.98 13.90 6.81
C LEU A 124 -0.11 14.37 7.98
N THR A 125 0.62 13.43 8.59
CA THR A 125 1.57 13.81 9.65
C THR A 125 2.58 14.82 9.10
N ARG A 126 2.98 15.79 9.93
CA ARG A 126 3.90 16.88 9.57
C ARG A 126 5.19 16.39 8.89
N ASN A 127 5.62 15.15 9.19
CA ASN A 127 6.81 14.53 8.61
C ASN A 127 6.60 14.03 7.18
N LEU A 128 5.40 13.54 6.84
CA LEU A 128 5.03 13.16 5.47
C LEU A 128 4.94 14.39 4.56
N ARG A 129 4.41 15.51 5.07
CA ARG A 129 4.40 16.80 4.33
C ARG A 129 5.81 17.29 3.98
N LEU A 130 6.78 17.16 4.89
CA LEU A 130 8.14 17.65 4.65
C LEU A 130 8.92 16.78 3.65
N ALA A 131 8.67 15.47 3.61
CA ALA A 131 9.25 14.59 2.60
C ALA A 131 8.68 14.86 1.19
N LEU A 132 7.45 15.37 1.10
CA LEU A 132 6.76 15.69 -0.16
C LEU A 132 7.27 16.99 -0.83
N PHE A 133 7.55 18.04 -0.05
CA PHE A 133 7.95 19.33 -0.60
C PHE A 133 9.41 19.38 -1.09
N ASN A 134 10.30 18.57 -0.51
CA ASN A 134 11.72 18.52 -0.92
C ASN A 134 11.98 17.70 -2.19
N TRP A 135 10.96 17.11 -2.81
CA TRP A 135 11.08 16.36 -4.06
C TRP A 135 10.45 17.07 -5.27
N ALA A 136 9.70 18.15 -5.04
CA ALA A 136 9.11 18.98 -6.10
C ALA A 136 10.00 20.19 -6.48
N GLY A 137 11.26 20.19 -6.06
CA GLY A 137 12.29 21.19 -6.40
C GLY A 137 13.45 20.55 -7.13
#